data_AF-A0A1V5W2W5-F1
#
_entry.id   AF-A0A1V5W2W5-F1
#
_cell.length_a   1.000
_cell.length_b   1.000
_cell.length_c   1.000
_cell.angle_alpha   90.00
_cell.angle_beta   90.00
_cell.angle_gamma   90.00
#
_symmetry.space_group_name_H-M   'P 1'
#
loop_
_entity.id
_entity.type
_entity.pdbx_description
1 polymer ?
#
loop_
_entity_poly.entity_id
_entity_poly.type
_entity_poly.pdbx_seq_one_letter_code
_entity_poly.pdbx_strand_id
1 'polypeptide(L)' 'MRGNIITIGDQKLNFAQFCEKIDRYDIELTRSDVMNILKETKEKNPNLVPAILNVIKNRYHINLAF' A
#
# COMPACT_ATOMS: atom_id res chain seq x y z
N MET A 1 -15.82 -10.74 -2.45
CA MET A 1 -14.61 -10.30 -1.74
C MET A 1 -14.77 -8.82 -1.43
N ARG A 2 -14.94 -8.43 -0.16
CA ARG A 2 -14.96 -7.00 0.22
C ARG A 2 -13.56 -6.45 -0.02
N GLY A 3 -13.37 -5.68 -1.09
CA GLY A 3 -12.09 -5.11 -1.45
C GLY A 3 -11.60 -4.17 -0.35
N ASN A 4 -10.37 -4.37 0.10
CA ASN A 4 -9.72 -3.44 1.01
C ASN A 4 -9.53 -2.10 0.28
N ILE A 5 -9.97 -1.02 0.93
CA ILE A 5 -9.73 0.35 0.46
C ILE A 5 -8.46 0.85 1.16
N ILE A 6 -7.45 1.17 0.37
CA ILE A 6 -6.19 1.79 0.75
C ILE A 6 -6.35 3.30 0.61
N THR A 7 -6.03 4.02 1.68
CA THR A 7 -6.13 5.49 1.72
C THR A 7 -4.73 6.10 1.58
N ILE A 8 -4.57 7.06 0.67
CA ILE A 8 -3.32 7.79 0.42
C ILE A 8 -3.66 9.27 0.27
N GLY A 9 -3.39 10.08 1.29
CA GLY A 9 -3.93 11.44 1.38
C GLY A 9 -5.46 11.42 1.23
N ASP A 10 -5.97 12.15 0.23
CA ASP A 10 -7.39 12.21 -0.10
C ASP A 10 -7.88 11.09 -1.03
N GLN A 11 -6.96 10.24 -1.53
CA GLN A 11 -7.30 9.17 -2.46
C GLN A 11 -7.70 7.89 -1.74
N LYS A 12 -8.74 7.24 -2.27
CA LYS A 12 -9.19 5.90 -1.85
C LYS A 12 -9.06 4.95 -3.02
N LEU A 13 -8.18 3.97 -2.89
CA LEU A 13 -7.85 3.02 -3.94
C LEU A 13 -8.22 1.62 -3.49
N ASN A 14 -8.75 0.80 -4.38
CA ASN A 14 -8.74 -0.64 -4.14
C ASN A 14 -7.32 -1.20 -4.37
N PHE A 15 -7.06 -2.43 -3.94
CA PHE A 15 -5.73 -3.03 -4.06
C PHE A 15 -5.19 -3.09 -5.50
N ALA A 16 -6.04 -3.36 -6.49
CA ALA A 16 -5.61 -3.40 -7.88
C ALA A 16 -5.18 -2.01 -8.39
N GLN A 17 -5.95 -0.97 -8.07
CA GLN A 17 -5.63 0.42 -8.37
C GLN A 17 -4.35 0.88 -7.66
N PHE A 18 -4.13 0.43 -6.43
CA PHE A 18 -2.90 0.68 -5.70
C PHE A 18 -1.70 0.09 -6.44
N CYS A 19 -1.75 -1.19 -6.82
CA CYS A 19 -0.68 -1.83 -7.58
C CYS A 19 -0.38 -1.07 -8.88
N GLU A 20 -1.39 -0.76 -9.68
CA GLU A 20 -1.19 -0.05 -10.96
C GLU A 20 -0.55 1.32 -10.78
N LYS A 21 -1.00 2.10 -9.78
CA LYS A 21 -0.48 3.45 -9.55
C LYS A 21 0.95 3.47 -9.03
N ILE A 22 1.30 2.50 -8.17
CA ILE A 22 2.67 2.35 -7.68
C ILE A 22 3.57 1.87 -8.82
N ASP A 23 3.15 0.89 -9.61
CA ASP A 23 3.93 0.37 -10.75
C ASP A 23 4.18 1.42 -11.83
N ARG A 24 3.25 2.37 -12.02
CA ARG A 24 3.40 3.46 -13.00
C ARG A 24 4.13 4.69 -12.49
N TYR A 25 4.51 4.74 -11.20
CA TYR A 25 4.97 5.97 -10.52
C TYR A 25 3.94 7.13 -10.57
N ASP A 26 2.65 6.82 -10.68
CA ASP A 26 1.58 7.83 -10.61
C ASP A 26 1.45 8.43 -9.20
N ILE A 27 1.94 7.69 -8.19
CA ILE A 27 1.96 8.10 -6.79
C ILE A 27 3.36 7.84 -6.25
N GLU A 28 3.94 8.83 -5.60
CA GLU A 28 5.13 8.68 -4.77
C GLU A 28 4.70 8.54 -3.31
N LEU A 29 5.01 7.41 -2.69
CA LEU A 29 4.70 7.18 -1.28
C LEU A 29 5.81 7.72 -0.40
N THR A 30 5.45 8.60 0.53
CA THR A 30 6.36 8.94 1.63
C THR A 30 6.41 7.79 2.64
N ARG A 31 7.45 7.80 3.50
CA ARG A 31 7.54 6.85 4.61
C ARG A 31 6.28 6.89 5.50
N SER A 32 5.72 8.07 5.73
CA SER A 32 4.51 8.24 6.54
C SER A 32 3.30 7.58 5.90
N ASP A 33 3.14 7.70 4.57
CA ASP A 33 2.05 7.06 3.83
C ASP A 33 2.14 5.55 3.96
N VAL A 34 3.32 4.99 3.77
CA VAL A 34 3.55 3.54 3.92
C VAL A 34 3.15 3.07 5.32
N MET A 35 3.58 3.78 6.38
CA MET A 35 3.23 3.40 7.75
C MET A 35 1.73 3.47 8.01
N ASN A 36 1.05 4.50 7.49
CA ASN A 36 -0.40 4.65 7.62
C ASN A 36 -1.16 3.53 6.89
N ILE A 37 -0.77 3.23 5.66
CA ILE A 37 -1.36 2.14 4.86
C ILE A 37 -1.21 0.81 5.59
N LEU A 38 -0.02 0.52 6.13
CA LEU A 38 0.24 -0.74 6.83
C LEU A 38 -0.55 -0.82 8.14
N LYS A 39 -0.66 0.27 8.89
CA LYS A 39 -1.47 0.33 10.12
C LYS A 39 -2.94 0.08 9.82
N GLU A 40 -3.52 0.82 8.88
CA GLU A 40 -4.93 0.65 8.50
C GLU A 40 -5.22 -0.75 7.95
N THR A 41 -4.31 -1.27 7.11
CA THR A 41 -4.47 -2.60 6.53
C THR A 41 -4.39 -3.66 7.61
N LYS A 42 -3.49 -3.53 8.58
CA LYS A 42 -3.38 -4.44 9.72
C LYS A 42 -4.65 -4.44 10.57
N GLU A 43 -5.31 -3.30 10.75
CA GLU A 43 -6.57 -3.20 11.50
C GLU A 43 -7.77 -3.77 10.72
N LYS A 44 -7.86 -3.50 9.42
CA LYS A 44 -9.02 -3.85 8.59
C LYS A 44 -8.95 -5.28 8.03
N ASN A 45 -7.78 -5.71 7.56
CA ASN A 45 -7.54 -7.03 6.97
C ASN A 45 -6.03 -7.35 6.98
N PRO A 46 -5.54 -7.92 8.10
CA PRO A 46 -4.12 -8.25 8.29
C PRO A 46 -3.51 -9.12 7.20
N ASN A 47 -4.31 -9.98 6.55
CA ASN A 47 -3.84 -10.90 5.52
C ASN A 47 -3.36 -10.19 4.25
N LEU A 48 -3.75 -8.92 4.03
CA LEU A 48 -3.29 -8.13 2.88
C LEU A 48 -1.96 -7.41 3.13
N VAL A 49 -1.51 -7.30 4.38
CA VAL A 49 -0.26 -6.60 4.74
C VAL A 49 0.95 -7.14 3.95
N PRO A 50 1.16 -8.46 3.82
CA PRO A 50 2.30 -8.98 3.05
C PRO A 50 2.24 -8.57 1.58
N ALA A 51 1.04 -8.54 0.99
CA ALA A 51 0.86 -8.17 -0.41
C ALA A 51 1.18 -6.69 -0.65
N ILE A 52 0.73 -5.79 0.23
CA ILE A 52 1.08 -4.36 0.17
C ILE A 52 2.58 -4.16 0.31
N LEU A 53 3.21 -4.82 1.29
CA LEU A 53 4.66 -4.74 1.48
C LEU A 53 5.41 -5.21 0.24
N ASN A 54 4.98 -6.30 -0.40
CA ASN A 54 5.64 -6.82 -1.58
C ASN A 54 5.58 -5.82 -2.75
N VAL A 55 4.43 -5.18 -2.99
CA VAL A 55 4.28 -4.15 -4.03
C VAL A 55 5.23 -2.97 -3.79
N ILE A 56 5.27 -2.46 -2.55
CA ILE A 56 6.13 -1.33 -2.18
C ILE A 56 7.61 -1.71 -2.30
N LYS A 57 8.01 -2.90 -1.80
CA LYS A 57 9.40 -3.39 -1.85
C LYS A 57 9.88 -3.59 -3.28
N ASN A 58 9.05 -4.20 -4.12
CA ASN A 58 9.40 -4.46 -5.52
C ASN A 58 9.56 -3.17 -6.31
N ARG A 59 8.78 -2.12 -5.99
CA ARG A 59 8.80 -0.90 -6.79
C ARG A 59 9.81 0.16 -6.35
N TYR A 60 9.95 0.37 -5.05
CA TYR A 60 10.87 1.39 -4.52
C TYR A 60 12.24 0.82 -4.15
N HIS A 61 12.45 -0.49 -4.27
CA HIS A 61 13.66 -1.20 -3.82
C HIS A 61 14.02 -0.89 -2.35
N ILE A 62 13.03 -0.48 -1.54
CA ILE A 62 13.24 -0.14 -0.13
C ILE A 62 13.22 -1.44 0.66
N ASN A 63 14.33 -1.74 1.33
CA ASN A 63 14.38 -2.84 2.28
C ASN A 63 13.74 -2.39 3.61
N LEU A 64 12.41 -2.40 3.67
CA LEU A 64 11.67 -2.16 4.91
C LEU A 64 11.86 -3.38 5.83
N ALA A 65 12.73 -3.24 6.84
CA ALA A 65 12.73 -4.10 8.01
C ALA A 65 11.43 -3.82 8.78
N PHE A 66 10.43 -4.68 8.59
CA PHE A 66 9.12 -4.61 9.22
C PHE A 66 8.88 -5.87 10.02
#